data_AF-A0A426TRH8-F1
#
_entry.id   AF-A0A426TRH8-F1
#
_cell.length_a   1.000
_cell.length_b   1.000
_cell.length_c   1.000
_cell.angle_alpha   90.00
_cell.angle_beta   90.00
_cell.angle_gamma   90.00
#
_symmetry.space_group_name_H-M   'P 1'
#
loop_
_entity.id
_entity.type
_entity.pdbx_description
1 polymer ?
#
loop_
_entity_poly.entity_id
_entity_poly.type
_entity_poly.pdbx_seq_one_letter_code
_entity_poly.pdbx_strand_id
1 'polypeptide(L)'
;MMALVPRSLAFDLTRAEVLATGNVVPDPARCVQCGICSYNCPLGLDVRAYAWRDEPIADAHCLTCGQCVARCPRGALRFAPTAAQKRGGC
;
A
#
# COMPACT_ATOMS: atom_id res chain seq x y z
N MET A 1 8.75 -39.00 3.42
CA MET A 1 9.03 -37.96 4.43
C MET A 1 8.05 -36.82 4.22
N MET A 2 6.85 -36.88 4.82
CA MET A 2 5.87 -35.78 4.79
C MET A 2 6.13 -34.92 6.02
N ALA A 3 6.54 -33.67 5.80
CA ALA A 3 6.63 -32.69 6.88
C ALA A 3 5.21 -32.45 7.44
N LEU A 4 4.97 -32.89 8.67
CA LEU A 4 3.75 -32.59 9.41
C LEU A 4 3.81 -31.13 9.86
N VAL A 5 3.46 -30.22 8.93
CA VAL A 5 3.28 -28.80 9.26
C VAL A 5 1.99 -28.70 10.08
N PRO A 6 2.04 -28.23 11.34
CA PRO A 6 0.85 -28.13 12.17
C PRO A 6 -0.15 -27.14 11.54
N ARG A 7 -1.46 -27.45 11.61
CA ARG A 7 -2.52 -26.61 11.03
C ARG A 7 -2.52 -25.18 11.57
N SER A 8 -2.03 -24.95 12.80
CA SER A 8 -1.80 -23.62 13.37
C SER A 8 -0.76 -22.83 12.58
N LEU A 9 0.38 -23.43 12.25
CA LEU A 9 1.42 -22.76 11.47
C LEU A 9 0.98 -22.48 10.03
N ALA A 10 0.18 -23.35 9.42
CA ALA A 10 -0.43 -23.08 8.12
C ALA A 10 -1.41 -21.89 8.14
N PHE A 11 -2.16 -21.73 9.23
CA PHE A 11 -3.03 -20.58 9.46
C PHE A 11 -2.23 -19.30 9.75
N ASP A 12 -1.12 -19.40 10.49
CA ASP A 12 -0.25 -18.27 10.78
C ASP A 12 0.48 -17.77 9.53
N LEU A 13 0.88 -18.67 8.62
CA LEU A 13 1.50 -18.30 7.34
C LEU A 13 0.51 -17.64 6.39
N THR A 14 -0.71 -18.17 6.27
CA THR A 14 -1.75 -17.53 5.44
C THR A 14 -2.18 -16.17 5.99
N ARG A 15 -2.21 -15.99 7.32
CA ARG A 15 -2.44 -14.67 7.92
C ARG A 15 -1.24 -13.74 7.74
N ALA A 16 -0.02 -14.25 7.88
CA ALA A 16 1.19 -13.46 7.63
C ALA A 16 1.23 -12.95 6.18
N GLU A 17 0.87 -13.78 5.20
CA GLU A 17 0.77 -13.37 3.79
C GLU A 17 -0.25 -12.25 3.60
N VAL A 18 -1.44 -12.35 4.20
CA VAL A 18 -2.49 -11.32 4.07
C VAL A 18 -2.15 -10.03 4.83
N LEU A 19 -1.52 -10.13 6.00
CA LEU A 19 -1.18 -8.99 6.86
C LEU A 19 0.09 -8.26 6.41
N ALA A 20 1.06 -8.97 5.82
CA ALA A 20 2.35 -8.39 5.40
C ALA A 20 2.29 -7.68 4.03
N THR A 21 1.15 -7.73 3.34
CA THR A 21 1.06 -7.34 1.92
C THR A 21 0.22 -6.09 1.64
N GLY A 22 -0.07 -5.22 2.61
CA GLY A 22 -0.77 -3.96 2.32
C GLY A 22 0.16 -2.87 1.77
N ASN A 23 0.00 -2.45 0.52
CA ASN A 23 0.58 -1.19 0.01
C ASN A 23 -0.52 -0.14 -0.26
N VAL A 24 -0.13 1.13 -0.33
CA VAL A 24 -1.04 2.20 -0.75
C VAL A 24 -0.89 2.41 -2.24
N VAL A 25 -1.99 2.31 -2.97
CA VAL A 25 -2.05 2.52 -4.42
C VAL A 25 -2.91 3.75 -4.76
N PRO A 26 -2.51 4.54 -5.76
CA PRO A 26 -3.29 5.69 -6.20
C PRO A 26 -4.44 5.33 -7.15
N ASP A 27 -5.34 6.29 -7.32
CA ASP A 27 -6.25 6.43 -8.45
C ASP A 27 -5.99 7.83 -9.05
N PRO A 28 -5.14 7.95 -10.07
CA PRO A 28 -4.71 9.24 -10.61
C PRO A 28 -5.87 10.03 -11.22
N ALA A 29 -6.93 9.36 -11.69
CA ALA A 29 -8.11 10.02 -12.25
C ALA A 29 -8.88 10.85 -11.20
N ARG A 30 -8.73 10.52 -9.91
CA ARG A 30 -9.32 11.28 -8.79
C ARG A 30 -8.38 12.31 -8.18
N CYS A 31 -7.08 12.21 -8.47
CA CYS A 31 -6.07 13.04 -7.84
C CYS A 31 -6.02 14.44 -8.46
N VAL A 32 -6.27 15.47 -7.65
CA VAL A 32 -6.17 16.89 -8.06
C VAL A 32 -4.86 17.55 -7.61
N GLN A 33 -3.85 16.76 -7.23
CA GLN A 33 -2.52 17.24 -6.84
C GLN A 33 -2.49 18.23 -5.65
N CYS A 34 -3.48 18.20 -4.75
CA CYS A 34 -3.59 19.14 -3.62
C CYS A 34 -2.50 19.04 -2.54
N GLY A 35 -1.72 17.95 -2.48
CA GLY A 35 -0.61 17.80 -1.53
C GLY A 35 -0.98 17.45 -0.09
N ILE A 36 -2.27 17.35 0.27
CA ILE A 36 -2.73 17.01 1.63
C ILE A 36 -2.15 15.66 2.11
N CYS A 37 -2.01 14.67 1.21
CA CYS A 37 -1.44 13.38 1.54
C CYS A 37 0.04 13.45 1.95
N SER A 38 0.86 14.24 1.23
CA SER A 38 2.28 14.45 1.55
C SER A 38 2.41 15.23 2.86
N TYR A 39 1.60 16.28 3.06
CA TYR A 39 1.60 17.07 4.30
C TYR A 39 1.29 16.24 5.55
N ASN A 40 0.34 15.30 5.45
CA ASN A 40 -0.06 14.43 6.56
C ASN A 40 0.79 13.16 6.68
N CYS A 41 1.83 12.99 5.86
CA CYS A 41 2.72 11.85 6.01
C CYS A 41 3.65 12.08 7.21
N PRO A 42 3.59 11.26 8.27
CA PRO A 42 4.44 11.46 9.46
C PRO A 42 5.94 11.26 9.16
N LEU A 43 6.27 10.66 8.02
CA LEU A 43 7.64 10.42 7.56
C LEU A 43 8.08 11.38 6.45
N GLY A 44 7.23 12.36 6.09
CA GLY A 44 7.57 13.35 5.07
C GLY A 44 7.68 12.80 3.65
N LEU A 45 7.11 11.63 3.35
CA LEU A 45 7.10 11.09 1.99
C LEU A 45 6.28 12.00 1.06
N ASP A 46 6.77 12.25 -0.15
CA ASP A 46 5.99 12.95 -1.18
C ASP A 46 4.96 12.01 -1.83
N VAL A 47 3.93 11.63 -1.06
CA VAL A 47 2.83 10.75 -1.49
C VAL A 47 2.14 11.28 -2.75
N ARG A 48 2.04 12.60 -2.89
CA ARG A 48 1.46 13.25 -4.07
C ARG A 48 2.23 12.88 -5.35
N ALA A 49 3.56 12.79 -5.30
CA ALA A 49 4.36 12.40 -6.45
C ALA A 49 4.12 10.94 -6.87
N TYR A 50 3.92 10.02 -5.93
CA TYR A 50 3.50 8.65 -6.23
C TYR A 50 2.13 8.63 -6.92
N ALA A 51 1.16 9.41 -6.43
CA ALA A 51 -0.14 9.53 -7.06
C ALA A 51 -0.11 10.17 -8.45
N TRP A 52 0.83 11.08 -8.70
CA TRP A 52 1.03 11.69 -10.02
C TRP A 52 1.60 10.68 -11.04
N ARG A 53 2.52 9.83 -10.60
CA ARG A 53 3.17 8.80 -11.43
C ARG A 53 2.32 7.53 -11.60
N ASP A 54 1.15 7.48 -10.97
CA ASP A 54 0.32 6.26 -10.87
C ASP A 54 1.11 5.07 -10.30
N GLU A 55 1.97 5.36 -9.32
CA GLU A 55 2.81 4.36 -8.69
C GLU A 55 2.32 4.05 -7.27
N PRO A 56 2.38 2.77 -6.84
CA PRO A 56 2.22 2.44 -5.43
C PRO A 56 3.25 3.19 -4.58
N ILE A 57 2.92 3.45 -3.31
CA ILE A 57 3.89 3.95 -2.34
C ILE A 57 4.85 2.81 -1.98
N ALA A 58 5.85 2.59 -2.82
CA ALA A 58 6.90 1.58 -2.66
C ALA A 58 8.15 2.17 -2.01
N ASP A 59 7.95 2.95 -0.93
CA ASP A 59 9.04 3.52 -0.14
C ASP A 59 9.34 2.63 1.07
N ALA A 60 10.62 2.31 1.30
CA ALA A 60 11.03 1.48 2.43
C ALA A 60 10.69 2.10 3.79
N HIS A 61 10.54 3.42 3.86
CA HIS A 61 10.13 4.10 5.09
C HIS A 61 8.61 4.02 5.30
N CYS A 62 7.80 3.74 4.28
CA CYS A 62 6.34 3.73 4.43
C CYS A 62 5.89 2.65 5.43
N LEU A 63 5.41 3.08 6.60
CA LEU A 63 4.89 2.18 7.65
C LEU A 63 3.46 1.69 7.39
N THR A 64 2.91 1.98 6.21
CA THR A 64 1.52 1.63 5.86
C THR A 64 0.49 2.17 6.88
N CYS A 65 0.78 3.32 7.51
CA CYS A 65 -0.03 3.88 8.60
C CYS A 65 -1.41 4.43 8.18
N GLY A 66 -1.65 4.64 6.87
CA GLY A 66 -2.96 5.02 6.34
C GLY A 66 -3.34 6.50 6.46
N GLN A 67 -2.50 7.39 7.00
CA GLN A 67 -2.84 8.82 7.11
C GLN A 67 -3.12 9.46 5.74
N CYS A 68 -2.34 9.12 4.71
CA CYS A 68 -2.55 9.63 3.37
C CYS A 68 -3.90 9.20 2.77
N VAL A 69 -4.34 7.96 3.04
CA VAL A 69 -5.64 7.42 2.64
C VAL A 69 -6.75 8.17 3.37
N ALA A 70 -6.67 8.24 4.70
CA ALA A 70 -7.70 8.84 5.56
C ALA A 70 -7.90 10.34 5.29
N ARG A 71 -6.84 11.06 4.92
CA ARG A 71 -6.87 12.51 4.71
C ARG A 71 -7.12 12.93 3.27
N CYS A 72 -7.13 12.01 2.31
CA CYS A 72 -7.35 12.36 0.91
C CYS A 72 -8.82 12.77 0.66
N PRO A 73 -9.13 14.05 0.38
CA PRO A 73 -10.51 14.50 0.22
C PRO A 73 -11.18 13.97 -1.05
N ARG A 74 -10.38 13.47 -2.00
CA ARG A 74 -10.88 12.89 -3.26
C ARG A 74 -11.00 11.38 -3.22
N GLY A 75 -10.54 10.73 -2.14
CA GLY A 75 -10.45 9.27 -2.07
C GLY A 75 -9.55 8.68 -3.16
N ALA A 76 -8.47 9.37 -3.52
CA ALA A 76 -7.54 8.99 -4.59
C ALA A 76 -6.46 7.99 -4.13
N LEU A 77 -6.51 7.50 -2.89
CA LEU A 77 -5.54 6.57 -2.31
C LEU A 77 -6.30 5.46 -1.58
N ARG A 78 -5.85 4.22 -1.73
CA ARG A 78 -6.44 3.04 -1.07
C ARG A 78 -5.38 2.00 -0.73
N PHE A 79 -5.68 1.10 0.20
CA PHE A 79 -4.87 -0.08 0.43
C PHE A 79 -5.14 -1.16 -0.61
N ALA A 80 -4.09 -1.84 -1.07
CA ALA A 80 -4.17 -3.01 -1.94
C ALA A 80 -3.17 -4.08 -1.50
N PRO A 81 -3.42 -5.36 -1.83
CA PRO A 81 -2.42 -6.41 -1.68
C PRO A 81 -1.24 -6.19 -2.63
N THR A 82 0.01 -6.31 -2.15
CA THR A 82 1.22 -6.26 -2.97
C THR A 82 1.27 -7.39 -3.99
N ALA A 83 0.58 -8.51 -3.75
CA ALA A 83 0.41 -9.58 -4.73
C ALA A 83 -0.38 -9.14 -5.99
N ALA A 84 -1.23 -8.11 -5.89
CA ALA A 84 -1.95 -7.55 -7.03
C ALA A 84 -1.08 -6.64 -7.92
N GLN A 85 0.17 -6.35 -7.51
CA GLN A 85 1.10 -5.42 -8.16
C GLN A 85 1.76 -5.98 -9.45
N LYS A 86 1.51 -7.24 -9.83
CA LYS A 86 2.03 -7.82 -11.10
C LYS A 86 1.17 -7.44 -12.30
N ARG A 87 1.06 -6.15 -12.62
CA ARG A 87 0.56 -5.68 -13.92
C ARG A 87 1.28 -4.39 -14.31
N GLY A 88 2.29 -4.49 -15.17
CA GLY A 88 2.91 -3.33 -15.83
C GLY A 88 4.43 -3.23 -15.69
N GLY A 89 5.16 -4.24 -16.16
CA GLY A 89 6.56 -4.10 -16.57
C GLY A 89 6.68 -4.66 -17.98
N CYS A 90 7.30 -3.91 -18.89
CA CYS A 90 7.63 -4.35 -20.25
C CYS A 90 8.34 -5.72 -20.25
#